data_AF-A0A3D9Z516-F1
#
_entry.id   AF-A0A3D9Z516-F1
#
_cell.length_a   1.000
_cell.length_b   1.000
_cell.length_c   1.000
_cell.angle_alpha   90.00
_cell.angle_beta   90.00
_cell.angle_gamma   90.00
#
_symmetry.space_group_name_H-M   'P 1'
#
loop_
_entity.id
_entity.type
_entity.pdbx_description
1 polymer ?
#
loop_
_entity_poly.entity_id
_entity_poly.type
_entity_poly.pdbx_seq_one_letter_code
_entity_poly.pdbx_strand_id
1 'polypeptide(L)'
;MTLMLASVADAAEAEIALIEGADILDLKNPADGPLGALTPAVIRAIVATIGGRRPVSAVAGNLTEPAELAAAAKAIAATGVDYVKVGIPSESAAESIAALTSLAAEARLIAVLFADRGLDLTLIPSLAAAGFKGVMLDTAAKDGKRLVNHVDISGLREFVDRAHEANLIAGLAGSLEAPDIARLLPLEPNLLGFRGALCSGNDRKKAIDAAQVRFIRDLIPRAPSTLDAQDEFKIDWRLLSARGYGPGRDEKIETDRVFVHDLVLLVSIGAYDFEREKTQRVRFNIDADVRRTAHHAEDMRDILSYDLIVDAIRLVLSRGHVDLVETVAERVADALLAHPRLVAIKVRVEKLDVIDGSVGIEISRERASQAGSLHQLFASISDVAAKSGG
;
A
#
# COMPACT_ATOMS: atom_id res chain seq x y z
N MET A 1 0.68 6.54 8.00
CA MET A 1 1.80 5.59 7.88
C MET A 1 1.26 4.17 7.98
N THR A 2 1.70 3.29 7.09
CA THR A 2 1.23 1.90 6.99
C THR A 2 2.02 0.97 7.92
N LEU A 3 1.33 0.14 8.69
CA LEU A 3 1.91 -0.86 9.58
C LEU A 3 1.86 -2.26 8.96
N MET A 4 2.79 -3.12 9.38
CA MET A 4 2.83 -4.53 9.00
C MET A 4 2.08 -5.39 10.03
N LEU A 5 1.05 -6.11 9.58
CA LEU A 5 0.36 -7.13 10.36
C LEU A 5 0.81 -8.53 9.92
N ALA A 6 1.33 -9.31 10.87
CA ALA A 6 1.78 -10.68 10.64
C ALA A 6 0.80 -11.69 11.24
N SER A 7 0.19 -12.53 10.40
CA SER A 7 -0.68 -13.60 10.87
C SER A 7 0.10 -14.83 11.32
N VAL A 8 -0.03 -15.18 12.59
CA VAL A 8 0.71 -16.25 13.29
C VAL A 8 -0.25 -17.28 13.89
N ALA A 9 0.17 -18.54 13.93
CA ALA A 9 -0.65 -19.67 14.39
C ALA A 9 -0.31 -20.12 15.82
N ASP A 10 0.88 -19.82 16.32
CA ASP A 10 1.37 -20.24 17.62
C ASP A 10 2.38 -19.24 18.23
N ALA A 11 2.83 -19.53 19.45
CA ALA A 11 3.75 -18.67 20.19
C ALA A 11 5.16 -18.58 19.57
N ALA A 12 5.62 -19.63 18.86
CA ALA A 12 6.93 -19.61 18.22
C ALA A 12 6.91 -18.70 17.00
N GLU A 13 5.87 -18.81 16.17
CA GLU A 13 5.65 -17.89 15.05
C GLU A 13 5.46 -16.44 15.53
N ALA A 14 4.74 -16.23 16.64
CA ALA A 14 4.55 -14.91 17.24
C ALA A 14 5.89 -14.27 17.65
N GLU A 15 6.79 -15.04 18.27
CA GLU A 15 8.10 -14.54 18.70
C GLU A 15 9.00 -14.21 17.50
N ILE A 16 8.99 -15.05 16.45
CA ILE A 16 9.72 -14.76 15.20
C ILE A 16 9.21 -13.44 14.60
N ALA A 17 7.89 -13.33 14.39
CA ALA A 17 7.31 -12.14 13.79
C ALA A 17 7.60 -10.86 14.63
N LEU A 18 7.60 -10.99 15.95
CA LEU A 18 7.93 -9.90 16.87
C LEU A 18 9.38 -9.44 16.75
N ILE A 19 10.34 -10.37 16.81
CA ILE A 19 11.78 -10.09 16.71
C ILE A 19 12.10 -9.43 15.37
N GLU A 20 11.46 -9.92 14.30
CA GLU A 20 11.70 -9.45 12.93
C GLU A 20 10.93 -8.17 12.57
N GLY A 21 10.18 -7.63 13.52
CA GLY A 21 9.66 -6.26 13.47
C GLY A 21 8.23 -6.11 12.97
N ALA A 22 7.41 -7.16 13.00
CA ALA A 22 5.97 -7.00 12.77
C ALA A 22 5.37 -5.97 13.76
N ASP A 23 4.50 -5.10 13.26
CA ASP A 23 3.90 -4.04 14.09
C ASP A 23 2.68 -4.55 14.85
N ILE A 24 1.94 -5.49 14.26
CA ILE A 24 0.78 -6.15 14.85
C ILE A 24 0.91 -7.66 14.64
N LEU A 25 0.65 -8.42 15.70
CA LEU A 25 0.60 -9.88 15.66
C LEU A 25 -0.86 -10.32 15.57
N ASP A 26 -1.18 -11.10 14.55
CA ASP A 26 -2.55 -11.53 14.29
C ASP A 26 -2.72 -13.04 14.46
N LEU A 27 -3.48 -13.42 15.47
CA LEU A 27 -3.65 -14.81 15.87
C LEU A 27 -4.76 -15.47 15.05
N LYS A 28 -4.38 -16.41 14.19
CA LYS A 28 -5.32 -17.19 13.37
C LYS A 28 -4.80 -18.59 13.09
N ASN A 29 -5.71 -19.53 12.89
CA ASN A 29 -5.44 -20.87 12.40
C ASN A 29 -5.45 -20.90 10.87
N PRO A 30 -4.27 -20.98 10.19
CA PRO A 30 -4.22 -20.95 8.74
C PRO A 30 -4.80 -22.20 8.08
N ALA A 31 -4.97 -23.31 8.82
CA ALA A 31 -5.55 -24.55 8.33
C ALA A 31 -7.09 -24.49 8.23
N ASP A 32 -7.72 -23.61 9.00
CA ASP A 32 -9.18 -23.48 9.12
C ASP A 32 -9.70 -22.26 8.35
N GLY A 33 -9.57 -22.29 7.03
CA GLY A 33 -10.13 -21.23 6.17
C GLY A 33 -9.44 -19.85 6.28
N PRO A 34 -10.08 -18.77 5.82
CA PRO A 34 -9.49 -17.43 5.82
C PRO A 34 -9.40 -16.80 7.21
N LEU A 35 -10.41 -16.99 8.06
CA LEU A 35 -10.49 -16.45 9.42
C LEU A 35 -10.58 -17.55 10.48
N GLY A 36 -9.83 -18.63 10.31
CA GLY A 36 -9.78 -19.73 11.27
C GLY A 36 -9.37 -19.27 12.66
N ALA A 37 -10.20 -19.53 13.66
CA ALA A 37 -9.92 -19.10 15.03
C ALA A 37 -8.99 -20.09 15.75
N LEU A 38 -8.10 -19.54 16.58
CA LEU A 38 -7.43 -20.33 17.62
C LEU A 38 -8.34 -20.43 18.84
N THR A 39 -8.11 -21.43 19.69
CA THR A 39 -8.89 -21.54 20.93
C THR A 39 -8.55 -20.40 21.90
N PRO A 40 -9.49 -19.94 22.73
CA PRO A 40 -9.23 -18.88 23.72
C PRO A 40 -8.08 -19.19 24.68
N ALA A 41 -7.82 -20.48 24.98
CA ALA A 41 -6.69 -20.90 25.81
C ALA A 41 -5.34 -20.66 25.12
N VAL A 42 -5.23 -21.02 23.83
CA VAL A 42 -4.03 -20.77 23.02
C VAL A 42 -3.79 -19.27 22.87
N ILE A 43 -4.84 -18.50 22.60
CA ILE A 43 -4.74 -17.04 22.46
C ILE A 43 -4.20 -16.41 23.75
N ARG A 44 -4.77 -16.75 24.92
CA ARG A 44 -4.28 -16.25 26.21
C ARG A 44 -2.81 -16.57 26.46
N ALA A 45 -2.37 -17.78 26.09
CA ALA A 45 -0.97 -18.17 26.23
C ALA A 45 -0.06 -17.32 25.34
N ILE A 46 -0.45 -17.08 24.08
CA ILE A 46 0.33 -16.25 23.15
C ILE A 46 0.36 -14.78 23.61
N VAL A 47 -0.77 -14.21 24.01
CA VAL A 47 -0.86 -12.84 24.54
C VAL A 47 0.04 -12.67 25.77
N ALA A 48 0.05 -13.65 26.69
CA ALA A 48 0.93 -13.64 27.85
C ALA A 48 2.41 -13.68 27.45
N THR A 49 2.79 -14.48 26.45
CA THR A 49 4.15 -14.53 25.90
C THR A 49 4.56 -13.20 25.25
N ILE A 50 3.66 -12.56 24.49
CA ILE A 50 3.93 -11.28 23.84
C ILE A 50 4.13 -10.18 24.90
N GLY A 51 3.39 -10.23 26.00
CA GLY A 51 3.63 -9.38 27.17
C GLY A 51 3.50 -7.88 26.88
N GLY A 52 2.60 -7.51 25.98
CA GLY A 52 2.36 -6.10 25.60
C GLY A 52 3.46 -5.46 24.74
N ARG A 53 4.46 -6.23 24.26
CA ARG A 53 5.54 -5.71 23.39
C ARG A 53 5.02 -5.16 22.06
N ARG A 54 3.92 -5.71 21.54
CA ARG A 54 3.20 -5.25 20.35
C ARG A 54 1.69 -5.50 20.50
N PRO A 55 0.84 -4.71 19.81
CA PRO A 55 -0.58 -5.00 19.72
C PRO A 55 -0.87 -6.38 19.14
N VAL A 56 -1.89 -7.03 19.68
CA VAL A 56 -2.33 -8.37 19.26
C VAL A 56 -3.77 -8.30 18.74
N SER A 57 -4.01 -8.84 17.55
CA SER A 57 -5.36 -9.12 17.05
C SER A 57 -5.65 -10.61 17.04
N ALA A 58 -6.91 -11.00 17.11
CA ALA A 58 -7.32 -12.39 16.87
C ALA A 58 -8.65 -12.45 16.12
N VAL A 59 -8.82 -13.48 15.28
CA VAL A 59 -10.04 -13.69 14.50
C VAL A 59 -11.11 -14.45 15.29
N ALA A 60 -12.38 -14.08 15.11
CA ALA A 60 -13.53 -14.71 15.78
C ALA A 60 -13.99 -16.03 15.15
N GLY A 61 -13.46 -16.40 13.98
CA GLY A 61 -13.85 -17.61 13.25
C GLY A 61 -14.53 -17.33 11.92
N ASN A 62 -14.86 -18.40 11.18
CA ASN A 62 -15.58 -18.35 9.92
C ASN A 62 -17.10 -18.56 10.15
N LEU A 63 -17.73 -17.68 10.94
CA LEU A 63 -19.15 -17.79 11.32
C LEU A 63 -20.03 -16.92 10.42
N THR A 64 -21.23 -17.41 10.08
CA THR A 64 -22.22 -16.69 9.26
C THR A 64 -23.45 -16.26 10.05
N GLU A 65 -23.75 -16.95 11.14
CA GLU A 65 -24.90 -16.65 12.00
C GLU A 65 -24.57 -15.48 12.95
N PRO A 66 -25.33 -14.37 12.91
CA PRO A 66 -25.02 -13.15 13.67
C PRO A 66 -24.85 -13.37 15.18
N ALA A 67 -25.71 -14.20 15.80
CA ALA A 67 -25.67 -14.45 17.24
C ALA A 67 -24.42 -15.25 17.65
N GLU A 68 -24.06 -16.27 16.86
CA GLU A 68 -22.85 -17.07 17.08
C GLU A 68 -21.60 -16.22 16.87
N LEU A 69 -21.59 -15.39 15.82
CA LEU A 69 -20.51 -14.45 15.52
C LEU A 69 -20.26 -13.49 16.68
N ALA A 70 -21.32 -12.89 17.24
CA ALA A 70 -21.22 -11.99 18.38
C ALA A 70 -20.72 -12.72 19.65
N ALA A 71 -21.21 -13.94 19.91
CA ALA A 71 -20.77 -14.75 21.04
C ALA A 71 -19.27 -15.12 20.92
N ALA A 72 -18.83 -15.54 19.73
CA ALA A 72 -17.44 -15.86 19.47
C ALA A 72 -16.53 -14.63 19.58
N ALA A 73 -16.93 -13.49 19.00
CA ALA A 73 -16.19 -12.23 19.11
C ALA A 73 -16.04 -11.80 20.58
N LYS A 74 -17.09 -11.96 21.40
CA LYS A 74 -17.03 -11.68 22.85
C LYS A 74 -16.06 -12.61 23.58
N ALA A 75 -16.06 -13.90 23.22
CA ALA A 75 -15.12 -14.87 23.79
C ALA A 75 -13.67 -14.53 23.44
N ILE A 76 -13.40 -14.07 22.21
CA ILE A 76 -12.09 -13.58 21.79
C ILE A 76 -11.70 -12.29 22.52
N ALA A 77 -12.60 -11.31 22.65
CA ALA A 77 -12.32 -10.07 23.39
C ALA A 77 -11.87 -10.33 24.83
N ALA A 78 -12.44 -11.34 25.48
CA ALA A 78 -12.08 -11.74 26.85
C ALA A 78 -10.70 -12.44 26.98
N THR A 79 -9.95 -12.62 25.90
CA THR A 79 -8.61 -13.24 25.93
C THR A 79 -7.47 -12.26 26.20
N GLY A 80 -7.74 -10.94 26.19
CA GLY A 80 -6.73 -9.91 26.39
C GLY A 80 -6.06 -9.40 25.11
N VAL A 81 -6.61 -9.74 23.94
CA VAL A 81 -6.18 -9.13 22.66
C VAL A 81 -6.61 -7.67 22.57
N ASP A 82 -5.83 -6.87 21.84
CA ASP A 82 -6.11 -5.45 21.62
C ASP A 82 -7.22 -5.23 20.59
N TYR A 83 -7.32 -6.13 19.61
CA TYR A 83 -8.30 -6.08 18.52
C TYR A 83 -8.96 -7.44 18.29
N VAL A 84 -10.25 -7.41 17.95
CA VAL A 84 -10.99 -8.61 17.53
C VAL A 84 -11.38 -8.44 16.06
N LYS A 85 -10.94 -9.36 15.21
CA LYS A 85 -11.27 -9.40 13.79
C LYS A 85 -12.47 -10.30 13.53
N VAL A 86 -13.46 -9.77 12.82
CA VAL A 86 -14.74 -10.44 12.60
C VAL A 86 -15.08 -10.39 11.11
N GLY A 87 -15.23 -11.55 10.47
CA GLY A 87 -15.71 -11.63 9.09
C GLY A 87 -17.18 -11.22 9.02
N ILE A 88 -17.50 -10.23 8.19
CA ILE A 88 -18.89 -9.81 7.97
C ILE A 88 -19.44 -10.58 6.76
N PRO A 89 -20.43 -11.47 6.93
CA PRO A 89 -21.02 -12.21 5.83
C PRO A 89 -21.86 -11.26 4.96
N SER A 90 -21.67 -11.29 3.64
CA SER A 90 -22.38 -10.39 2.71
C SER A 90 -23.91 -10.56 2.75
N GLU A 91 -24.40 -11.78 2.97
CA GLU A 91 -25.84 -12.10 2.98
C GLU A 91 -26.57 -11.65 4.27
N SER A 92 -25.85 -11.50 5.38
CA SER A 92 -26.39 -11.16 6.71
C SER A 92 -25.63 -9.98 7.34
N ALA A 93 -25.10 -9.08 6.50
CA ALA A 93 -24.19 -8.02 6.93
C ALA A 93 -24.85 -7.08 7.93
N ALA A 94 -26.08 -6.62 7.65
CA ALA A 94 -26.79 -5.68 8.51
C ALA A 94 -27.09 -6.30 9.90
N GLU A 95 -27.57 -7.54 9.93
CA GLU A 95 -27.87 -8.28 11.15
C GLU A 95 -26.60 -8.56 11.97
N SER A 96 -25.50 -8.92 11.29
CA SER A 96 -24.19 -9.15 11.92
C SER A 96 -23.64 -7.88 12.57
N ILE A 97 -23.72 -6.74 11.86
CA ILE A 97 -23.29 -5.43 12.39
C ILE A 97 -24.13 -5.05 13.61
N ALA A 98 -25.46 -5.22 13.53
CA ALA A 98 -26.36 -4.96 14.64
C ALA A 98 -26.04 -5.83 15.87
N ALA A 99 -25.80 -7.13 15.67
CA ALA A 99 -25.45 -8.06 16.74
C ALA A 99 -24.12 -7.72 17.44
N LEU A 100 -23.17 -7.10 16.71
CA LEU A 100 -21.85 -6.74 17.23
C LEU A 100 -21.78 -5.33 17.87
N THR A 101 -22.82 -4.51 17.70
CA THR A 101 -22.82 -3.10 18.13
C THR A 101 -22.54 -2.94 19.62
N SER A 102 -23.16 -3.77 20.48
CA SER A 102 -22.91 -3.70 21.93
C SER A 102 -21.46 -4.03 22.28
N LEU A 103 -20.86 -5.02 21.61
CA LEU A 103 -19.46 -5.40 21.83
C LEU A 103 -18.48 -4.35 21.31
N ALA A 104 -18.81 -3.67 20.21
CA ALA A 104 -17.96 -2.62 19.63
C ALA A 104 -17.77 -1.40 20.55
N ALA A 105 -18.69 -1.17 21.49
CA ALA A 105 -18.54 -0.15 22.52
C ALA A 105 -17.50 -0.53 23.60
N GLU A 106 -17.27 -1.83 23.81
CA GLU A 106 -16.41 -2.37 24.88
C GLU A 106 -15.05 -2.86 24.35
N ALA A 107 -14.99 -3.30 23.10
CA ALA A 107 -13.82 -3.89 22.46
C ALA A 107 -13.51 -3.23 21.11
N ARG A 108 -12.23 -3.26 20.69
CA ARG A 108 -11.82 -2.71 19.40
C ARG A 108 -12.08 -3.72 18.28
N LEU A 109 -13.26 -3.66 17.69
CA LEU A 109 -13.63 -4.54 16.58
C LEU A 109 -13.08 -4.03 15.24
N ILE A 110 -12.56 -4.96 14.44
CA ILE A 110 -12.17 -4.74 13.05
C ILE A 110 -13.04 -5.66 12.19
N ALA A 111 -13.86 -5.08 11.31
CA ALA A 111 -14.65 -5.83 10.36
C ALA A 111 -13.75 -6.34 9.22
N VAL A 112 -13.92 -7.58 8.81
CA VAL A 112 -13.25 -8.14 7.63
C VAL A 112 -14.30 -8.34 6.54
N LEU A 113 -14.15 -7.61 5.44
CA LEU A 113 -14.92 -7.78 4.21
C LEU A 113 -14.10 -8.66 3.25
N PHE A 114 -14.79 -9.43 2.40
CA PHE A 114 -14.13 -10.35 1.48
C PHE A 114 -14.23 -9.84 0.04
N ALA A 115 -13.07 -9.55 -0.55
CA ALA A 115 -12.94 -9.02 -1.91
C ALA A 115 -13.54 -9.95 -2.99
N ASP A 116 -13.57 -11.24 -2.71
CA ASP A 116 -14.00 -12.32 -3.60
C ASP A 116 -15.44 -12.80 -3.35
N ARG A 117 -16.19 -12.14 -2.44
CA ARG A 117 -17.58 -12.51 -2.07
C ARG A 117 -18.56 -11.34 -2.17
N GLY A 118 -18.40 -10.51 -3.19
CA GLY A 118 -19.23 -9.33 -3.41
C GLY A 118 -18.87 -8.22 -2.42
N LEU A 119 -17.99 -7.32 -2.84
CA LEU A 119 -17.57 -6.19 -2.03
C LEU A 119 -18.65 -5.10 -2.04
N ASP A 120 -19.26 -4.87 -0.89
CA ASP A 120 -20.19 -3.76 -0.67
C ASP A 120 -19.56 -2.68 0.21
N LEU A 121 -19.07 -1.61 -0.43
CA LEU A 121 -18.48 -0.47 0.27
C LEU A 121 -19.51 0.39 1.01
N THR A 122 -20.81 0.21 0.74
CA THR A 122 -21.87 0.95 1.45
C THR A 122 -22.02 0.52 2.90
N LEU A 123 -21.41 -0.60 3.29
CA LEU A 123 -21.36 -1.08 4.67
C LEU A 123 -20.42 -0.26 5.57
N ILE A 124 -19.43 0.45 5.01
CA ILE A 124 -18.40 1.16 5.78
C ILE A 124 -18.99 2.21 6.73
N PRO A 125 -19.91 3.10 6.31
CA PRO A 125 -20.58 4.02 7.22
C PRO A 125 -21.37 3.31 8.34
N SER A 126 -22.03 2.19 8.02
CA SER A 126 -22.79 1.40 9.00
C SER A 126 -21.87 0.77 10.06
N LEU A 127 -20.69 0.30 9.66
CA LEU A 127 -19.66 -0.21 10.57
C LEU A 127 -19.17 0.89 11.53
N ALA A 128 -18.90 2.08 11.00
CA ALA A 128 -18.49 3.21 11.81
C ALA A 128 -19.59 3.63 12.81
N ALA A 129 -20.85 3.70 12.37
CA ALA A 129 -22.00 4.00 13.21
C ALA A 129 -22.21 2.95 14.32
N ALA A 130 -21.92 1.67 14.03
CA ALA A 130 -21.97 0.58 15.00
C ALA A 130 -20.79 0.58 16.00
N GLY A 131 -19.80 1.46 15.84
CA GLY A 131 -18.69 1.63 16.77
C GLY A 131 -17.42 0.83 16.45
N PHE A 132 -17.33 0.20 15.28
CA PHE A 132 -16.11 -0.49 14.84
C PHE A 132 -14.92 0.47 14.80
N LYS A 133 -13.71 -0.06 15.00
CA LYS A 133 -12.47 0.72 14.95
C LYS A 133 -11.75 0.64 13.62
N GLY A 134 -12.13 -0.33 12.80
CA GLY A 134 -11.52 -0.50 11.49
C GLY A 134 -12.30 -1.46 10.60
N VAL A 135 -11.92 -1.43 9.34
CA VAL A 135 -12.36 -2.35 8.31
C VAL A 135 -11.14 -2.85 7.55
N MET A 136 -11.13 -4.14 7.26
CA MET A 136 -10.06 -4.82 6.55
C MET A 136 -10.65 -5.56 5.36
N LEU A 137 -9.99 -5.47 4.20
CA LEU A 137 -10.32 -6.26 3.03
C LEU A 137 -9.39 -7.47 2.96
N ASP A 138 -9.95 -8.68 2.83
CA ASP A 138 -9.21 -9.95 2.72
C ASP A 138 -9.82 -10.82 1.62
N THR A 139 -9.22 -11.99 1.35
CA THR A 139 -9.78 -12.99 0.42
C THR A 139 -10.17 -14.28 1.13
N ALA A 140 -11.32 -14.85 0.77
CA ALA A 140 -11.83 -16.09 1.35
C ALA A 140 -11.55 -17.33 0.50
N ALA A 141 -11.60 -17.18 -0.83
CA ALA A 141 -11.45 -18.25 -1.79
C ALA A 141 -10.01 -18.78 -1.82
N LYS A 142 -9.90 -20.06 -2.19
CA LYS A 142 -8.63 -20.74 -2.46
C LYS A 142 -8.47 -20.95 -3.97
N ASP A 143 -8.83 -19.94 -4.76
CA ASP A 143 -8.79 -19.96 -6.22
C ASP A 143 -7.41 -19.57 -6.79
N GLY A 144 -6.43 -19.33 -5.92
CA GLY A 144 -5.07 -18.94 -6.28
C GLY A 144 -4.93 -17.47 -6.67
N LYS A 145 -5.99 -16.66 -6.55
CA LYS A 145 -5.95 -15.22 -6.82
C LYS A 145 -5.60 -14.44 -5.56
N ARG A 146 -4.98 -13.28 -5.76
CA ARG A 146 -4.59 -12.32 -4.71
C ARG A 146 -5.58 -11.17 -4.67
N LEU A 147 -5.54 -10.36 -3.62
CA LEU A 147 -6.40 -9.18 -3.46
C LEU A 147 -6.45 -8.32 -4.74
N VAL A 148 -5.27 -7.97 -5.25
CA VAL A 148 -5.07 -7.14 -6.46
C VAL A 148 -5.58 -7.78 -7.75
N ASN A 149 -5.98 -9.06 -7.73
CA ASN A 149 -6.62 -9.75 -8.84
C ASN A 149 -8.16 -9.75 -8.73
N HIS A 150 -8.71 -9.55 -7.54
CA HIS A 150 -10.15 -9.44 -7.30
C HIS A 150 -10.64 -8.00 -7.38
N VAL A 151 -9.84 -7.07 -6.83
CA VAL A 151 -10.15 -5.64 -6.80
C VAL A 151 -8.94 -4.91 -7.37
N ASP A 152 -9.18 -4.07 -8.38
CA ASP A 152 -8.12 -3.25 -8.96
C ASP A 152 -7.70 -2.12 -8.02
N ILE A 153 -6.58 -1.46 -8.34
CA ILE A 153 -6.01 -0.40 -7.49
C ILE A 153 -7.00 0.75 -7.25
N SER A 154 -7.87 1.07 -8.20
CA SER A 154 -8.91 2.08 -8.02
C SER A 154 -9.97 1.67 -7.01
N GLY A 155 -10.48 0.43 -7.09
CA GLY A 155 -11.42 -0.09 -6.10
C GLY A 155 -10.80 -0.19 -4.70
N LEU A 156 -9.51 -0.56 -4.62
CA LEU A 156 -8.77 -0.56 -3.36
C LEU A 156 -8.57 0.87 -2.82
N ARG A 157 -8.31 1.85 -3.69
CA ARG A 157 -8.24 3.26 -3.31
C ARG A 157 -9.58 3.74 -2.74
N GLU A 158 -10.69 3.44 -3.41
CA GLU A 158 -12.02 3.81 -2.95
C GLU A 158 -12.31 3.20 -1.57
N PHE A 159 -11.98 1.92 -1.37
CA PHE A 159 -12.11 1.27 -0.07
C PHE A 159 -11.35 2.01 1.04
N VAL A 160 -10.07 2.36 0.80
CA VAL A 160 -9.24 3.07 1.78
C VAL A 160 -9.80 4.46 2.06
N ASP A 161 -10.16 5.22 1.02
CA ASP A 161 -10.73 6.57 1.17
C ASP A 161 -12.03 6.54 2.00
N ARG A 162 -12.96 5.63 1.68
CA ARG A 162 -14.22 5.49 2.42
C ARG A 162 -14.00 5.13 3.89
N ALA A 163 -13.02 4.26 4.16
CA ALA A 163 -12.66 3.91 5.53
C ALA A 163 -12.10 5.12 6.29
N HIS A 164 -11.21 5.91 5.67
CA HIS A 164 -10.64 7.11 6.28
C HIS A 164 -11.68 8.21 6.49
N GLU A 165 -12.56 8.45 5.52
CA GLU A 165 -13.70 9.38 5.65
C GLU A 165 -14.62 9.00 6.81
N ALA A 166 -14.80 7.69 7.06
CA ALA A 166 -15.54 7.15 8.19
C ALA A 166 -14.72 7.11 9.51
N ASN A 167 -13.48 7.62 9.52
CA ASN A 167 -12.53 7.57 10.65
C ASN A 167 -12.22 6.14 11.13
N LEU A 168 -12.20 5.18 10.22
CA LEU A 168 -11.85 3.78 10.46
C LEU A 168 -10.41 3.50 10.06
N ILE A 169 -9.76 2.59 10.80
CA ILE A 169 -8.51 1.96 10.36
C ILE A 169 -8.80 1.13 9.10
N ALA A 170 -8.10 1.42 8.00
CA ALA A 170 -8.18 0.68 6.74
C ALA A 170 -7.06 -0.37 6.65
N GLY A 171 -7.41 -1.65 6.51
CA GLY A 171 -6.46 -2.74 6.32
C GLY A 171 -6.63 -3.46 4.98
N LEU A 172 -5.54 -3.89 4.36
CA LEU A 172 -5.55 -4.72 3.15
C LEU A 172 -4.79 -6.03 3.41
N ALA A 173 -5.41 -7.17 3.08
CA ALA A 173 -4.82 -8.51 3.07
C ALA A 173 -5.42 -9.32 1.92
N GLY A 174 -5.08 -10.60 1.85
CA GLY A 174 -5.55 -11.50 0.80
C GLY A 174 -4.42 -11.91 -0.12
N SER A 175 -3.65 -12.90 0.33
CA SER A 175 -2.49 -13.47 -0.40
C SER A 175 -1.51 -12.42 -0.93
N LEU A 176 -1.26 -11.36 -0.17
CA LEU A 176 -0.30 -10.32 -0.54
C LEU A 176 1.12 -10.87 -0.60
N GLU A 177 1.87 -10.39 -1.59
CA GLU A 177 3.28 -10.71 -1.81
C GLU A 177 4.13 -9.43 -1.82
N ALA A 178 5.46 -9.59 -1.82
CA ALA A 178 6.40 -8.48 -1.87
C ALA A 178 6.12 -7.44 -3.00
N PRO A 179 5.76 -7.83 -4.25
CA PRO A 179 5.40 -6.86 -5.29
C PRO A 179 4.21 -5.99 -4.96
N ASP A 180 3.26 -6.50 -4.18
CA ASP A 180 2.03 -5.77 -3.88
C ASP A 180 2.28 -4.61 -2.91
N ILE A 181 3.34 -4.67 -2.10
CA ILE A 181 3.65 -3.63 -1.11
C ILE A 181 3.86 -2.27 -1.79
N ALA A 182 4.72 -2.21 -2.81
CA ALA A 182 5.00 -0.97 -3.53
C ALA A 182 3.75 -0.42 -4.25
N ARG A 183 2.83 -1.30 -4.65
CA ARG A 183 1.57 -0.97 -5.33
C ARG A 183 0.51 -0.43 -4.38
N LEU A 184 0.49 -0.95 -3.14
CA LEU A 184 -0.52 -0.63 -2.13
C LEU A 184 -0.13 0.53 -1.21
N LEU A 185 1.17 0.77 -0.97
CA LEU A 185 1.63 1.89 -0.13
C LEU A 185 1.14 3.27 -0.59
N PRO A 186 1.10 3.60 -1.91
CA PRO A 186 0.56 4.88 -2.38
C PRO A 186 -0.94 5.07 -2.13
N LEU A 187 -1.67 3.99 -1.80
CA LEU A 187 -3.08 4.07 -1.38
C LEU A 187 -3.21 4.49 0.08
N GLU A 188 -2.10 4.57 0.81
CA GLU A 188 -2.01 4.94 2.23
C GLU A 188 -2.87 4.10 3.19
N PRO A 189 -3.02 2.77 3.03
CA PRO A 189 -3.73 1.96 4.01
C PRO A 189 -3.03 2.05 5.37
N ASN A 190 -3.79 1.90 6.46
CA ASN A 190 -3.20 1.87 7.79
C ASN A 190 -2.45 0.57 8.05
N LEU A 191 -2.91 -0.55 7.47
CA LEU A 191 -2.37 -1.90 7.71
C LEU A 191 -2.22 -2.68 6.40
N LEU A 192 -1.11 -3.41 6.25
CA LEU A 192 -0.97 -4.51 5.29
C LEU A 192 -0.80 -5.82 6.04
N GLY A 193 -1.62 -6.82 5.72
CA GLY A 193 -1.66 -8.12 6.40
C GLY A 193 -1.04 -9.25 5.59
N PHE A 194 -0.12 -10.00 6.21
CA PHE A 194 0.62 -11.08 5.55
C PHE A 194 0.52 -12.40 6.32
N ARG A 195 0.45 -13.49 5.55
CA ARG A 195 0.67 -14.87 6.04
C ARG A 195 1.59 -15.62 5.11
N GLY A 196 1.12 -15.92 3.90
CA GLY A 196 1.86 -16.74 2.93
C GLY A 196 3.26 -16.19 2.67
N ALA A 197 3.39 -14.90 2.38
CA ALA A 197 4.67 -14.24 2.15
C ALA A 197 5.67 -14.30 3.33
N LEU A 198 5.20 -14.59 4.55
CA LEU A 198 6.05 -14.74 5.74
C LEU A 198 6.50 -16.19 5.97
N CYS A 199 5.92 -17.14 5.24
CA CYS A 199 6.20 -18.56 5.37
C CYS A 199 7.20 -19.03 4.30
N SER A 200 7.97 -20.09 4.60
CA SER A 200 8.93 -20.63 3.64
C SER A 200 8.25 -21.06 2.33
N GLY A 201 8.75 -20.55 1.20
CA GLY A 201 8.20 -20.85 -0.14
C GLY A 201 6.81 -20.28 -0.39
N ASN A 202 6.42 -19.21 0.31
CA ASN A 202 5.12 -18.55 0.23
C ASN A 202 3.90 -19.45 0.58
N ASP A 203 4.14 -20.56 1.28
CA ASP A 203 3.08 -21.50 1.66
C ASP A 203 2.53 -21.20 3.06
N ARG A 204 1.32 -20.65 3.12
CA ARG A 204 0.64 -20.27 4.37
C ARG A 204 0.49 -21.40 5.40
N LYS A 205 0.61 -22.67 5.00
CA LYS A 205 0.52 -23.83 5.90
C LYS A 205 1.85 -24.20 6.55
N LYS A 206 2.97 -23.69 6.04
CA LYS A 206 4.30 -23.88 6.64
C LYS A 206 4.52 -22.86 7.75
N ALA A 207 5.56 -23.12 8.54
CA ALA A 207 6.01 -22.21 9.59
C ALA A 207 6.44 -20.86 9.01
N ILE A 208 6.30 -19.80 9.80
CA ILE A 208 6.90 -18.51 9.52
C ILE A 208 8.42 -18.63 9.48
N ASP A 209 9.03 -17.96 8.50
CA ASP A 209 10.46 -17.88 8.30
C ASP A 209 10.96 -16.48 8.65
N ALA A 210 12.00 -16.40 9.49
CA ALA A 210 12.52 -15.12 9.98
C ALA A 210 13.09 -14.23 8.86
N ALA A 211 13.73 -14.82 7.85
CA ALA A 211 14.27 -14.06 6.72
C ALA A 211 13.14 -13.46 5.86
N GLN A 212 12.07 -14.23 5.65
CA GLN A 212 10.87 -13.74 4.95
C GLN A 212 10.17 -12.60 5.70
N VAL A 213 10.03 -12.69 7.03
CA VAL A 213 9.46 -11.59 7.82
C VAL A 213 10.30 -10.33 7.70
N ARG A 214 11.63 -10.45 7.90
CA ARG A 214 12.56 -9.32 7.77
C ARG A 214 12.45 -8.68 6.38
N PHE A 215 12.46 -9.50 5.33
CA PHE A 215 12.35 -9.04 3.95
C PHE A 215 11.06 -8.24 3.70
N ILE A 216 9.91 -8.77 4.11
CA ILE A 216 8.61 -8.06 3.97
C ILE A 216 8.57 -6.79 4.82
N ARG A 217 9.11 -6.81 6.04
CA ARG A 217 9.17 -5.64 6.92
C ARG A 217 10.03 -4.53 6.33
N ASP A 218 11.15 -4.86 5.71
CA ASP A 218 12.06 -3.86 5.12
C ASP A 218 11.48 -3.17 3.87
N LEU A 219 10.48 -3.79 3.22
CA LEU A 219 9.75 -3.18 2.09
C LEU A 219 8.71 -2.13 2.53
N ILE A 220 8.32 -2.12 3.81
CA ILE A 220 7.36 -1.16 4.35
C ILE A 220 8.17 -0.04 5.02
N PRO A 221 7.93 1.25 4.73
CA PRO A 221 8.61 2.36 5.40
C PRO A 221 8.45 2.29 6.92
N ARG A 222 9.48 2.69 7.67
CA ARG A 222 9.46 2.85 9.14
C ARG A 222 9.40 4.33 9.51
N ALA A 223 8.77 4.66 10.64
CA ALA A 223 8.85 6.03 11.14
C ALA A 223 10.34 6.32 11.36
N PRO A 224 10.86 7.47 10.91
CA PRO A 224 12.25 7.82 11.17
C PRO A 224 12.46 7.75 12.68
N SER A 225 13.39 6.91 13.12
CA SER A 225 13.68 6.82 14.54
C SER A 225 14.38 8.13 14.96
N THR A 226 14.22 8.54 16.21
CA THR A 226 14.97 9.68 16.77
C THR A 226 16.49 9.45 16.76
N LEU A 227 16.95 8.22 16.48
CA LEU A 227 18.36 7.86 16.30
C LEU A 227 18.83 8.13 14.85
N ASP A 228 17.98 7.96 13.84
CA ASP A 228 18.30 8.25 12.43
C ASP A 228 18.50 9.76 12.18
N ALA A 229 17.96 10.61 13.07
CA ALA A 229 18.16 12.07 13.03
C ALA A 229 19.55 12.53 13.53
N GLN A 230 20.33 11.64 14.17
CA GLN A 230 21.68 11.97 14.66
C GLN A 230 22.81 11.52 13.73
N ASP A 231 22.51 10.66 12.76
CA ASP A 231 23.46 10.18 11.74
C ASP A 231 23.46 11.01 10.44
N GLU A 232 22.87 12.21 10.46
CA GLU A 232 23.26 13.24 9.50
C GLU A 232 24.69 13.68 9.80
N PHE A 233 25.66 12.99 9.18
CA PHE A 233 27.03 13.46 8.99
C PHE A 233 26.97 14.91 8.48
N LYS A 234 27.16 15.89 9.37
CA LYS A 234 27.51 17.26 9.02
C LYS A 234 28.91 17.23 8.39
N ILE A 235 28.96 16.91 7.10
CA ILE A 235 30.16 17.10 6.29
C ILE A 235 30.41 18.61 6.24
N ASP A 236 31.47 19.06 6.91
CA ASP A 236 31.92 20.44 6.82
C ASP A 236 32.50 20.68 5.42
N TRP A 237 31.63 21.15 4.52
CA TRP A 237 31.93 21.37 3.11
C TRP A 237 33.10 22.34 2.89
N ARG A 238 33.46 23.16 3.89
CA ARG A 238 34.61 24.06 3.83
C ARG A 238 35.95 23.31 3.88
N LEU A 239 36.02 22.20 4.60
CA LEU A 239 37.23 21.37 4.75
C LEU A 239 37.54 20.54 3.49
N LEU A 240 36.52 20.13 2.73
CA LEU A 240 36.69 19.42 1.45
C LEU A 240 37.07 20.38 0.30
N SER A 241 36.53 21.60 0.31
CA SER A 241 36.86 22.65 -0.66
C SER A 241 38.36 23.01 -0.65
N ALA A 242 39.00 22.98 0.53
CA ALA A 242 40.44 23.25 0.67
C ALA A 242 41.34 22.12 0.14
N ARG A 243 40.78 20.92 -0.13
CA ARG A 243 41.48 19.76 -0.72
C ARG A 243 41.21 19.57 -2.22
N GLY A 244 40.53 20.51 -2.88
CA GLY A 244 40.26 20.45 -4.31
C GLY A 244 39.03 19.62 -4.72
N TYR A 245 38.16 19.25 -3.78
CA TYR A 245 36.84 18.70 -4.10
C TYR A 245 35.86 19.84 -4.39
N GLY A 246 35.89 20.36 -5.63
CA GLY A 246 34.77 21.13 -6.18
C GLY A 246 33.65 20.16 -6.63
N PRO A 247 32.37 20.58 -6.65
CA PRO A 247 31.31 19.76 -7.20
C PRO A 247 31.60 19.58 -8.70
N GLY A 248 32.06 18.39 -9.07
CA GLY A 248 32.19 18.02 -10.46
C GLY A 248 30.82 18.15 -11.12
N ARG A 249 30.74 19.02 -12.13
CA ARG A 249 29.69 18.93 -13.15
C ARG A 249 29.84 17.58 -13.86
N ASP A 250 28.72 16.92 -14.11
CA ASP A 250 28.55 15.71 -14.93
C ASP A 250 29.06 14.36 -14.39
N GLU A 251 28.63 13.95 -13.19
CA GLU A 251 28.41 12.50 -12.98
C GLU A 251 27.13 12.12 -13.74
N LYS A 252 27.28 11.47 -14.90
CA LYS A 252 26.16 10.82 -15.59
C LYS A 252 25.52 9.83 -14.60
N ILE A 253 24.35 10.18 -14.10
CA ILE A 253 23.54 9.26 -13.29
C ILE A 253 23.21 8.09 -14.21
N GLU A 254 23.79 6.92 -13.94
CA GLU A 254 23.43 5.70 -14.67
C GLU A 254 21.96 5.38 -14.39
N THR A 255 21.20 5.14 -15.45
CA THR A 255 19.78 4.82 -15.36
C THR A 255 19.47 3.55 -16.13
N ASP A 256 18.62 2.71 -15.55
CA ASP A 256 17.98 1.60 -16.24
C ASP A 256 16.60 2.06 -16.75
N ARG A 257 16.17 1.50 -17.89
CA ARG A 257 14.85 1.80 -18.46
C ARG A 257 13.85 0.71 -18.15
N VAL A 258 12.75 1.10 -17.51
CA VAL A 258 11.54 0.27 -17.34
C VAL A 258 10.48 0.80 -18.29
N PHE A 259 9.79 -0.06 -19.03
CA PHE A 259 8.82 0.37 -20.02
C PHE A 259 7.52 -0.44 -19.99
N VAL A 260 6.43 0.22 -20.37
CA VAL A 260 5.13 -0.39 -20.67
C VAL A 260 4.72 0.12 -22.05
N HIS A 261 4.67 -0.77 -23.03
CA HIS A 261 4.28 -0.44 -24.40
C HIS A 261 2.98 -1.15 -24.79
N ASP A 262 2.22 -0.51 -25.66
CA ASP A 262 0.97 -1.02 -26.23
C ASP A 262 -0.09 -1.45 -25.19
N LEU A 263 -0.10 -0.81 -24.02
CA LEU A 263 -1.18 -1.01 -23.05
C LEU A 263 -2.44 -0.30 -23.55
N VAL A 264 -3.46 -1.07 -23.95
CA VAL A 264 -4.74 -0.53 -24.44
C VAL A 264 -5.82 -0.68 -23.37
N LEU A 265 -6.45 0.42 -23.00
CA LEU A 265 -7.56 0.48 -22.03
C LEU A 265 -8.77 1.18 -22.64
N LEU A 266 -9.97 0.83 -22.17
CA LEU A 266 -11.19 1.56 -22.48
C LEU A 266 -11.34 2.75 -21.53
N VAL A 267 -11.44 3.95 -22.09
CA VAL A 267 -11.44 5.20 -21.33
C VAL A 267 -12.58 6.10 -21.76
N SER A 268 -13.29 6.71 -20.81
CA SER A 268 -14.20 7.83 -21.09
C SER A 268 -13.36 9.11 -21.19
N ILE A 269 -13.12 9.56 -22.43
CA ILE A 269 -12.24 10.70 -22.70
C ILE A 269 -12.73 11.47 -23.91
N GLY A 270 -12.70 12.80 -23.85
CA GLY A 270 -12.98 13.65 -25.01
C GLY A 270 -13.67 14.97 -24.70
N ALA A 271 -13.26 16.02 -25.40
CA ALA A 271 -13.77 17.38 -25.20
C ALA A 271 -15.14 17.59 -25.86
N TYR A 272 -15.53 16.73 -26.82
CA TYR A 272 -16.82 16.84 -27.50
C TYR A 272 -17.92 16.11 -26.73
N ASP A 273 -19.14 16.67 -26.74
CA ASP A 273 -20.27 16.14 -25.98
C ASP A 273 -20.60 14.68 -26.31
N PHE A 274 -20.42 14.25 -27.58
CA PHE A 274 -20.64 12.86 -27.99
C PHE A 274 -19.58 11.87 -27.46
N GLU A 275 -18.40 12.35 -27.06
CA GLU A 275 -17.35 11.54 -26.45
C GLU A 275 -17.58 11.33 -24.94
N ARG A 276 -18.41 12.17 -24.30
CA ARG A 276 -18.70 12.09 -22.86
C ARG A 276 -19.51 10.87 -22.47
N GLU A 277 -20.36 10.40 -23.38
CA GLU A 277 -21.28 9.27 -23.14
C GLU A 277 -20.69 7.90 -23.54
N LYS A 278 -19.47 7.87 -24.09
CA LYS A 278 -18.86 6.65 -24.63
C LYS A 278 -17.44 6.43 -24.14
N THR A 279 -17.04 5.17 -24.04
CA THR A 279 -15.65 4.79 -23.84
C THR A 279 -14.98 4.52 -25.18
N GLN A 280 -13.72 4.91 -25.33
CA GLN A 280 -12.90 4.64 -26.50
C GLN A 280 -11.56 3.99 -26.10
N ARG A 281 -10.95 3.26 -27.02
CA ARG A 281 -9.65 2.62 -26.82
C ARG A 281 -8.55 3.66 -26.81
N VAL A 282 -7.82 3.69 -25.70
CA VAL A 282 -6.65 4.55 -25.51
C VAL A 282 -5.44 3.67 -25.28
N ARG A 283 -4.37 3.90 -26.05
CA ARG A 283 -3.08 3.25 -25.92
C ARG A 283 -2.13 4.09 -25.10
N PHE A 284 -1.42 3.45 -24.19
CA PHE A 284 -0.36 4.02 -23.37
C PHE A 284 0.99 3.40 -23.72
N ASN A 285 1.98 4.25 -23.94
CA ASN A 285 3.38 3.89 -24.09
C ASN A 285 4.20 4.74 -23.10
N ILE A 286 4.86 4.09 -22.14
CA ILE A 286 5.60 4.76 -21.07
C ILE A 286 7.01 4.19 -21.00
N ASP A 287 7.99 5.08 -21.02
CA ASP A 287 9.39 4.78 -20.74
C ASP A 287 9.81 5.54 -19.48
N ALA A 288 10.27 4.81 -18.46
CA ALA A 288 10.68 5.32 -17.17
C ALA A 288 12.18 5.07 -16.97
N ASP A 289 12.96 6.15 -16.89
CA ASP A 289 14.40 6.08 -16.62
C ASP A 289 14.62 6.15 -15.11
N VAL A 290 15.06 5.02 -14.54
CA VAL A 290 15.19 4.78 -13.10
C VAL A 290 16.66 4.77 -12.72
N ARG A 291 17.02 5.47 -11.63
CA ARG A 291 18.39 5.48 -11.14
C ARG A 291 18.88 4.06 -10.82
N ARG A 292 20.01 3.69 -11.42
CA ARG A 292 20.68 2.42 -11.22
C ARG A 292 21.21 2.33 -9.78
N THR A 293 21.01 1.18 -9.14
CA THR A 293 21.62 0.91 -7.83
C THR A 293 23.10 0.61 -8.02
N ALA A 294 23.96 0.97 -7.05
CA ALA A 294 25.40 0.71 -7.12
C ALA A 294 25.76 -0.79 -7.09
N HIS A 295 24.81 -1.65 -6.74
CA HIS A 295 24.95 -3.10 -6.70
C HIS A 295 24.01 -3.76 -7.72
N HIS A 296 24.33 -4.99 -8.12
CA HIS A 296 23.41 -5.79 -8.92
C HIS A 296 22.11 -6.00 -8.13
N ALA A 297 20.97 -5.88 -8.81
CA ALA A 297 19.68 -6.11 -8.18
C ALA A 297 19.58 -7.58 -7.75
N GLU A 298 19.53 -7.83 -6.44
CA GLU A 298 19.39 -9.18 -5.88
C GLU A 298 17.94 -9.46 -5.48
N ASP A 299 17.17 -8.41 -5.14
CA ASP A 299 15.76 -8.54 -4.78
C ASP A 299 14.90 -7.33 -5.18
N MET A 300 13.64 -7.37 -4.77
CA MET A 300 12.62 -6.38 -5.12
C MET A 300 12.89 -4.95 -4.63
N ARG A 301 13.70 -4.77 -3.58
CA ARG A 301 14.09 -3.43 -3.08
C ARG A 301 14.90 -2.67 -4.12
N ASP A 302 15.56 -3.40 -5.02
CA ASP A 302 16.46 -2.87 -6.03
C ASP A 302 15.78 -2.51 -7.36
N ILE A 303 14.49 -2.82 -7.55
CA ILE A 303 13.81 -2.72 -8.84
C ILE A 303 12.51 -1.89 -8.74
N LEU A 304 12.26 -1.05 -9.75
CA LEU A 304 10.96 -0.41 -9.96
C LEU A 304 10.10 -1.34 -10.83
N SER A 305 9.02 -1.90 -10.28
CA SER A 305 8.11 -2.78 -11.05
C SER A 305 7.31 -1.97 -12.07
N TYR A 306 7.12 -2.53 -13.27
CA TYR A 306 6.21 -1.98 -14.28
C TYR A 306 4.75 -1.96 -13.80
N ASP A 307 4.38 -2.76 -12.79
CA ASP A 307 3.05 -2.73 -12.21
C ASP A 307 2.71 -1.33 -11.67
N LEU A 308 3.70 -0.60 -11.12
CA LEU A 308 3.50 0.77 -10.64
C LEU A 308 3.08 1.72 -11.76
N ILE A 309 3.59 1.50 -12.97
CA ILE A 309 3.22 2.27 -14.16
C ILE A 309 1.76 1.96 -14.54
N VAL A 310 1.40 0.69 -14.61
CA VAL A 310 0.03 0.25 -14.94
C VAL A 310 -0.97 0.75 -13.90
N ASP A 311 -0.62 0.67 -12.62
CA ASP A 311 -1.47 1.09 -11.51
C ASP A 311 -1.65 2.61 -11.48
N ALA A 312 -0.60 3.39 -11.75
CA ALA A 312 -0.70 4.84 -11.87
C ALA A 312 -1.66 5.25 -13.00
N ILE A 313 -1.59 4.58 -14.16
CA ILE A 313 -2.55 4.82 -15.26
C ILE A 313 -3.97 4.54 -14.78
N ARG A 314 -4.22 3.36 -14.19
CA ARG A 314 -5.57 3.00 -13.70
C ARG A 314 -6.11 3.98 -12.68
N LEU A 315 -5.27 4.42 -11.73
CA LEU A 315 -5.66 5.39 -10.72
C LEU A 315 -6.05 6.75 -11.34
N VAL A 316 -5.27 7.25 -12.31
CA VAL A 316 -5.59 8.50 -13.01
C VAL A 316 -6.92 8.39 -13.75
N LEU A 317 -7.17 7.27 -14.43
CA LEU A 317 -8.38 7.03 -15.20
C LEU A 317 -9.64 6.81 -14.33
N SER A 318 -9.48 6.31 -13.11
CA SER A 318 -10.59 6.06 -12.19
C SER A 318 -11.31 7.32 -11.68
N ARG A 319 -10.72 8.50 -11.88
CA ARG A 319 -11.30 9.80 -11.49
C ARG A 319 -12.50 10.22 -12.34
N GLY A 320 -12.90 9.40 -13.30
CA GLY A 320 -14.03 9.62 -14.19
C GLY A 320 -13.59 10.20 -15.54
N HIS A 321 -14.53 10.86 -16.21
CA HIS A 321 -14.30 11.43 -17.53
C HIS A 321 -13.17 12.48 -17.51
N VAL A 322 -12.32 12.45 -18.54
CA VAL A 322 -11.29 13.48 -18.75
C VAL A 322 -11.50 14.09 -20.12
N ASP A 323 -11.51 15.42 -20.23
CA ASP A 323 -11.74 16.06 -21.54
C ASP A 323 -10.54 15.89 -22.49
N LEU A 324 -9.31 15.90 -21.95
CA LEU A 324 -8.05 16.03 -22.71
C LEU A 324 -7.06 14.89 -22.43
N VAL A 325 -6.40 14.38 -23.49
CA VAL A 325 -5.33 13.37 -23.36
C VAL A 325 -4.06 13.95 -22.72
N GLU A 326 -3.86 15.25 -22.89
CA GLU A 326 -2.88 16.11 -22.22
C GLU A 326 -2.95 15.93 -20.72
N THR A 327 -4.14 16.14 -20.15
CA THR A 327 -4.40 16.02 -18.72
C THR A 327 -4.09 14.62 -18.21
N VAL A 328 -4.39 13.57 -19.00
CA VAL A 328 -4.08 12.20 -18.60
C VAL A 328 -2.57 11.97 -18.56
N ALA A 329 -1.84 12.36 -19.62
CA ALA A 329 -0.40 12.14 -19.68
C ALA A 329 0.34 12.89 -18.56
N GLU A 330 -0.04 14.14 -18.30
CA GLU A 330 0.55 14.95 -17.23
C GLU A 330 0.31 14.33 -15.86
N ARG A 331 -0.93 13.94 -15.55
CA ARG A 331 -1.25 13.31 -14.26
C ARG A 331 -0.50 11.99 -14.06
N VAL A 332 -0.32 11.19 -15.10
CA VAL A 332 0.47 9.94 -15.03
C VAL A 332 1.94 10.25 -14.79
N ALA A 333 2.51 11.22 -15.51
CA ALA A 333 3.90 11.63 -15.32
C ALA A 333 4.14 12.14 -13.89
N ASP A 334 3.26 13.01 -13.37
CA ASP A 334 3.37 13.56 -12.01
C ASP A 334 3.28 12.47 -10.94
N ALA A 335 2.33 11.54 -11.08
CA ALA A 335 2.16 10.43 -10.15
C ALA A 335 3.42 9.53 -10.08
N LEU A 336 4.03 9.23 -11.23
CA LEU A 336 5.21 8.38 -11.30
C LEU A 336 6.49 9.10 -10.85
N LEU A 337 6.64 10.40 -11.17
CA LEU A 337 7.78 11.21 -10.75
C LEU A 337 7.85 11.47 -9.24
N ALA A 338 6.77 11.23 -8.50
CA ALA A 338 6.80 11.17 -7.05
C ALA A 338 7.72 10.05 -6.51
N HIS A 339 7.95 8.98 -7.29
CA HIS A 339 8.81 7.87 -6.87
C HIS A 339 10.29 8.29 -6.73
N PRO A 340 10.94 8.06 -5.57
CA PRO A 340 12.28 8.57 -5.27
C PRO A 340 13.39 8.27 -6.29
N ARG A 341 13.27 7.13 -6.97
CA ARG A 341 14.27 6.62 -7.92
C ARG A 341 14.02 7.01 -9.38
N LEU A 342 12.84 7.55 -9.71
CA LEU A 342 12.54 7.93 -11.09
C LEU A 342 13.22 9.25 -11.43
N VAL A 343 14.05 9.24 -12.47
CA VAL A 343 14.84 10.40 -12.91
C VAL A 343 14.13 11.13 -14.03
N ALA A 344 13.66 10.39 -15.03
CA ALA A 344 12.92 10.91 -16.16
C ALA A 344 11.83 9.94 -16.59
N ILE A 345 10.81 10.48 -17.24
CA ILE A 345 9.73 9.69 -17.82
C ILE A 345 9.30 10.28 -19.16
N LYS A 346 9.06 9.41 -20.13
CA LYS A 346 8.34 9.72 -21.36
C LYS A 346 6.98 9.02 -21.31
N VAL A 347 5.92 9.78 -21.54
CA VAL A 347 4.54 9.29 -21.56
C VAL A 347 3.91 9.64 -22.89
N ARG A 348 3.47 8.63 -23.64
CA ARG A 348 2.71 8.76 -24.87
C ARG A 348 1.31 8.17 -24.67
N VAL A 349 0.29 8.96 -24.99
CA VAL A 349 -1.14 8.60 -24.84
C VAL A 349 -1.83 8.84 -26.17
N GLU A 350 -2.50 7.82 -26.70
CA GLU A 350 -3.09 7.83 -28.04
C GLU A 350 -4.53 7.31 -28.03
N LYS A 351 -5.46 8.05 -28.63
CA LYS A 351 -6.81 7.56 -28.98
C LYS A 351 -6.73 6.78 -30.29
N LEU A 352 -7.30 5.57 -30.30
CA LEU A 352 -7.26 4.66 -31.44
C LEU A 352 -8.54 4.68 -32.30
N ASP A 353 -9.59 5.36 -31.83
CA ASP A 353 -10.93 5.27 -32.44
C ASP A 353 -11.37 6.56 -33.15
N VAL A 354 -10.52 7.59 -33.20
CA VAL A 354 -10.85 8.90 -33.78
C VAL A 354 -10.62 8.95 -35.30
N ILE A 355 -9.58 8.28 -35.80
CA ILE A 355 -9.20 8.24 -37.20
C ILE A 355 -8.75 6.82 -37.60
N ASP A 356 -8.57 6.57 -38.90
CA ASP A 356 -7.88 5.38 -39.41
C ASP A 356 -6.37 5.52 -39.13
N GLY A 357 -5.99 5.26 -37.88
CA GLY A 357 -4.68 5.54 -37.30
C GLY A 357 -4.78 5.81 -35.80
N SER A 358 -3.80 6.53 -35.24
CA SER A 358 -3.85 7.00 -33.85
C SER A 358 -3.59 8.49 -33.76
N VAL A 359 -4.29 9.17 -32.86
CA VAL A 359 -4.02 10.58 -32.50
C VAL A 359 -3.74 10.67 -31.02
N GLY A 360 -2.78 11.51 -30.63
CA GLY A 360 -2.35 11.54 -29.26
C GLY A 360 -1.27 12.56 -28.99
N ILE A 361 -0.72 12.47 -27.79
CA ILE A 361 0.36 13.32 -27.32
C ILE A 361 1.50 12.48 -26.77
N GLU A 362 2.70 13.07 -26.79
CA GLU A 362 3.89 12.52 -26.15
C GLU A 362 4.55 13.63 -25.34
N ILE A 363 4.79 13.37 -24.06
CA ILE A 363 5.47 14.29 -23.16
C ILE A 363 6.72 13.62 -22.59
N SER A 364 7.76 14.43 -22.36
CA SER A 364 8.91 14.06 -21.56
C SER A 364 8.96 14.95 -20.33
N ARG A 365 9.25 14.37 -19.17
CA ARG A 365 9.41 15.08 -17.90
C ARG A 365 10.63 14.53 -17.16
N GLU A 366 11.35 15.41 -16.50
CA GLU A 366 12.49 15.08 -15.66
C GLU A 366 12.19 15.54 -14.24
N ARG A 367 12.66 14.77 -13.25
CA ARG A 367 12.60 15.19 -11.86
C ARG A 367 13.52 16.39 -11.68
N ALA A 368 12.97 17.53 -11.27
CA ALA A 368 13.75 18.70 -10.94
C ALA A 368 14.81 18.33 -9.88
N SER A 369 16.08 18.61 -10.18
CA SER A 369 17.16 18.34 -9.23
C SER A 369 16.96 19.21 -8.00
N GLN A 370 16.83 18.61 -6.80
CA GLN A 370 16.80 19.36 -5.54
C GLN A 370 18.06 20.22 -5.33
N ALA A 371 19.14 19.93 -6.06
CA ALA A 371 20.35 20.75 -6.12
C ALA A 371 20.12 22.17 -6.68
N GLY A 372 19.13 22.37 -7.58
CA GLY A 372 18.84 23.68 -8.17
C GLY A 372 18.19 24.67 -7.18
N SER A 373 17.38 24.16 -6.25
CA SER A 373 16.68 24.99 -5.24
C SER A 373 17.65 25.53 -4.17
N LEU A 374 18.59 24.71 -3.70
CA LEU A 374 19.64 25.15 -2.77
C LEU A 374 20.59 26.17 -3.42
N HIS A 375 20.94 26.00 -4.71
CA HIS A 375 21.83 26.94 -5.40
C HIS A 375 21.18 28.32 -5.61
N GLN A 376 19.88 28.39 -5.90
CA GLN A 376 19.15 29.67 -5.98
C GLN A 376 19.00 30.35 -4.61
N LEU A 377 18.79 29.58 -3.54
CA LEU A 377 18.77 30.11 -2.18
C LEU A 377 20.14 30.68 -1.75
N PHE A 378 21.24 29.97 -2.03
CA PHE A 378 22.60 30.47 -1.71
C PHE A 378 23.07 31.62 -2.62
N ALA A 379 22.67 31.63 -3.90
CA ALA A 379 22.92 32.78 -4.77
C ALA A 379 22.21 34.04 -4.26
N SER A 380 20.95 33.91 -3.78
CA SER A 380 20.20 35.04 -3.22
C SER A 380 20.80 35.59 -1.92
N ILE A 381 21.38 34.73 -1.07
CA ILE A 381 22.03 35.15 0.18
C ILE A 381 23.36 35.86 -0.11
N SER A 382 24.08 35.44 -1.15
CA SER A 382 25.35 36.05 -1.57
C SER A 382 25.15 37.45 -2.15
N ASP A 383 24.05 37.67 -2.89
CA ASP A 383 23.70 38.99 -3.44
C ASP A 383 23.19 39.99 -2.39
N VAL A 384 22.60 39.51 -1.28
CA VAL A 384 22.17 40.35 -0.16
C VAL A 384 23.35 40.77 0.73
N ALA A 385 24.36 39.91 0.88
CA ALA A 385 25.59 40.23 1.61
C ALA A 385 26.47 41.25 0.86
N ALA A 386 26.46 41.24 -0.48
CA ALA A 386 27.22 42.20 -1.29
C ALA A 386 26.60 43.62 -1.32
N LYS A 387 25.32 43.78 -0.99
CA LYS A 387 24.60 45.08 -0.99
C LYS A 387 24.50 45.75 0.39
N SER A 388 24.99 45.13 1.45
CA SER A 388 24.94 45.66 2.83
C SER A 388 26.30 46.11 3.39
N GLY A 389 27.36 46.08 2.57
CA GLY A 389 28.72 46.48 2.96
C GLY A 389 29.24 47.76 2.26
N GLY A 390 28.36 48.65 1.82
CA GLY A 390 28.72 49.94 1.20
C GLY A 390 28.50 51.12 2.13
#